data_AF-A0A8K1GWI5-F1
#
_entry.id   AF-A0A8K1GWI5-F1
#
_cell.length_a   1.000
_cell.length_b   1.000
_cell.length_c   1.000
_cell.angle_alpha   90.00
_cell.angle_beta   90.00
_cell.angle_gamma   90.00
#
_symmetry.space_group_name_H-M   'P 1'
#
loop_
_entity.id
_entity.type
_entity.pdbx_description
1 polymer ?
#
loop_
_entity_poly.entity_id
_entity_poly.type
_entity_poly.pdbx_seq_one_letter_code
_entity_poly.pdbx_strand_id
1 'polypeptide(L)'
;MQREILSVLGLPHRPRPLPREPPAPPPGRLTAAPRFMLDLYHSLAEGAEGGGRPQTPAPPLPSPQDSAFLNDADMVMSFVNLGE
;
A
#
# COMPACT_ATOMS: atom_id res chain seq x y z
N MET A 1 -7.01 13.24 11.56
CA MET A 1 -7.52 11.92 11.10
C MET A 1 -6.96 11.47 9.75
N GLN A 2 -7.55 11.72 8.56
CA GLN A 2 -7.03 11.10 7.31
C GLN A 2 -5.56 11.44 7.00
N ARG A 3 -5.21 12.74 6.96
CA ARG A 3 -3.83 13.20 6.69
C ARG A 3 -2.84 12.65 7.71
N GLU A 4 -3.24 12.61 8.96
CA GLU A 4 -2.43 12.14 10.08
C GLU A 4 -2.12 10.64 9.98
N ILE A 5 -3.12 9.81 9.67
CA ILE A 5 -2.90 8.38 9.38
C ILE A 5 -1.90 8.21 8.23
N LEU A 6 -2.07 8.98 7.14
CA LEU A 6 -1.16 8.94 6.00
C LEU A 6 0.26 9.36 6.38
N SER A 7 0.41 10.41 7.19
CA SER A 7 1.71 10.89 7.68
C SER A 7 2.42 9.87 8.56
N VAL A 8 1.71 9.20 9.48
CA VAL A 8 2.28 8.16 10.35
C VAL A 8 2.76 6.95 9.54
N LEU A 9 2.03 6.60 8.47
CA LEU A 9 2.36 5.49 7.58
C LEU A 9 3.37 5.86 6.48
N GLY A 10 3.79 7.12 6.38
CA GLY A 10 4.68 7.60 5.31
C GLY A 10 4.05 7.54 3.91
N LEU A 11 2.72 7.60 3.81
CA LEU A 11 2.00 7.48 2.54
C LEU A 11 1.68 8.87 1.95
N PRO A 12 1.98 9.13 0.66
CA PRO A 12 1.66 10.41 0.02
C PRO A 12 0.16 10.58 -0.24
N HIS A 13 -0.53 9.48 -0.53
CA HIS A 13 -1.97 9.41 -0.73
C HIS A 13 -2.50 8.02 -0.36
N ARG A 14 -3.83 7.88 -0.28
CA ARG A 14 -4.44 6.58 -0.04
C ARG A 14 -4.11 5.62 -1.20
N PRO A 15 -3.76 4.35 -0.93
CA PRO A 15 -3.70 3.31 -1.95
C PRO A 15 -5.06 3.19 -2.63
N ARG A 16 -5.09 3.22 -3.96
CA ARG A 16 -6.33 3.03 -4.72
C ARG A 16 -6.73 1.55 -4.66
N PRO A 17 -8.00 1.21 -4.40
CA PRO A 17 -8.47 -0.15 -4.54
C PRO A 17 -8.19 -0.66 -5.95
N LEU A 18 -7.75 -1.92 -6.06
CA LEU A 18 -7.65 -2.59 -7.36
C LEU A 18 -9.04 -2.51 -8.05
N PRO A 19 -9.10 -2.23 -9.37
CA PRO A 19 -10.34 -2.28 -10.11
C PRO A 19 -11.05 -3.61 -9.84
N ARG A 20 -12.31 -3.56 -9.42
CA ARG A 20 -13.16 -4.75 -9.40
C ARG A 20 -13.22 -5.28 -10.84
N GLU A 21 -12.66 -6.45 -11.06
CA GLU A 21 -12.86 -7.27 -12.25
C GLU A 21 -14.39 -7.47 -12.50
N PRO A 22 -14.84 -7.78 -13.73
CA PRO A 22 -16.25 -7.69 -14.21
C PRO A 22 -17.28 -8.50 -13.39
N PRO A 23 -18.59 -8.46 -13.75
CA PRO A 23 -19.69 -8.78 -12.83
C PRO A 23 -19.80 -10.27 -12.54
N ALA A 24 -19.01 -10.75 -11.59
CA ALA A 24 -19.26 -11.83 -10.63
C ALA A 24 -17.90 -12.25 -10.05
N PRO A 25 -17.60 -12.02 -8.77
CA PRO A 25 -16.44 -12.64 -8.17
C PRO A 25 -16.61 -14.17 -8.24
N PRO A 26 -15.57 -14.93 -8.64
CA PRO A 26 -15.65 -16.38 -8.65
C PRO A 26 -15.99 -16.90 -7.24
N PRO A 27 -16.85 -17.93 -7.10
CA PRO A 27 -17.21 -18.49 -5.81
C PRO A 27 -15.93 -18.93 -5.08
N GLY A 28 -15.70 -18.36 -3.91
CA GLY A 28 -14.49 -18.61 -3.10
C GLY A 28 -13.49 -17.46 -3.02
N ARG A 29 -13.64 -16.38 -3.82
CA ARG A 29 -12.82 -15.18 -3.67
C ARG A 29 -13.34 -14.33 -2.51
N LEU A 30 -12.78 -14.55 -1.33
CA LEU A 30 -13.14 -13.83 -0.11
C LEU A 30 -12.88 -12.33 -0.28
N THR A 31 -13.85 -11.49 0.08
CA THR A 31 -13.68 -10.03 0.20
C THR A 31 -12.88 -9.64 1.44
N ALA A 32 -12.58 -10.63 2.29
CA ALA A 32 -11.81 -10.47 3.52
C ALA A 32 -10.33 -10.74 3.25
N ALA A 33 -9.49 -10.18 4.13
CA ALA A 33 -8.08 -10.53 4.20
C ALA A 33 -7.92 -12.06 4.42
N PRO A 34 -6.93 -12.70 3.79
CA PRO A 34 -6.47 -14.05 4.14
C PRO A 34 -6.36 -14.26 5.66
N ARG A 35 -6.75 -15.45 6.15
CA ARG A 35 -6.85 -15.78 7.59
C ARG A 35 -5.57 -15.44 8.36
N PHE A 36 -4.40 -15.74 7.79
CA PHE A 36 -3.13 -15.46 8.45
C PHE A 36 -2.96 -13.97 8.81
N MET A 37 -3.45 -13.04 7.98
CA MET A 37 -3.37 -11.61 8.27
C MET A 37 -4.34 -11.19 9.37
N LEU A 38 -5.50 -11.85 9.46
CA LEU A 38 -6.46 -11.62 10.54
C LEU A 38 -5.90 -12.10 11.88
N ASP A 39 -5.29 -13.29 11.90
CA ASP A 39 -4.68 -13.87 13.10
C ASP A 39 -3.51 -12.99 13.62
N LEU A 40 -2.69 -12.44 12.71
CA LEU A 40 -1.64 -11.47 13.06
C LEU A 40 -2.22 -10.18 13.66
N TYR A 41 -3.30 -9.65 13.07
CA TYR A 41 -3.94 -8.43 13.58
C TYR A 41 -4.53 -8.64 14.97
N HIS A 42 -5.25 -9.75 15.20
CA HIS A 42 -5.81 -10.08 16.51
C HIS A 42 -4.72 -10.25 17.57
N SER A 43 -3.63 -10.97 17.23
CA SER A 43 -2.48 -11.14 18.14
C SER A 43 -1.84 -9.82 18.55
N LEU A 44 -1.71 -8.87 17.60
CA LEU A 44 -1.16 -7.54 17.88
C LEU A 44 -2.16 -6.66 18.64
N ALA A 45 -3.45 -6.78 18.37
CA ALA A 45 -4.51 -6.01 19.03
C ALA A 45 -4.68 -6.42 20.50
N GLU A 46 -4.65 -7.73 20.79
CA GLU A 46 -4.71 -8.25 22.16
C GLU A 46 -3.40 -8.01 22.93
N GLY A 47 -2.25 -7.98 22.24
CA GLY A 47 -0.94 -7.69 22.82
C GLY A 47 -0.61 -6.20 23.02
N ALA A 48 -1.42 -5.28 22.49
CA ALA A 48 -1.16 -3.84 22.52
C ALA A 48 -1.40 -3.20 23.90
N GLU A 49 -2.10 -3.89 24.81
CA GLU A 49 -2.33 -3.44 26.18
C GLU A 49 -1.06 -3.51 27.05
N GLY A 50 0.03 -4.10 26.52
CA GLY A 50 1.32 -4.31 27.20
C GLY A 50 2.52 -3.83 26.38
N GLY A 51 2.59 -2.55 26.02
CA GLY A 51 3.86 -1.83 25.81
C GLY A 51 4.83 -2.33 24.73
N GLY A 52 4.36 -2.96 23.65
CA GLY A 52 5.22 -3.43 22.56
C GLY A 52 4.72 -2.98 21.19
N ARG A 53 5.26 -1.87 20.67
CA ARG A 53 5.16 -1.57 19.22
C ARG A 53 5.71 -2.78 18.45
N PRO A 54 5.01 -3.30 17.42
CA PRO A 54 5.61 -4.31 16.56
C PRO A 54 6.84 -3.68 15.90
N GLN A 55 8.03 -4.17 16.26
CA GLN A 55 9.29 -3.85 15.59
C GLN A 55 9.34 -4.60 14.26
N THR A 56 8.41 -4.33 13.35
CA THR A 56 8.71 -4.57 11.94
C THR A 56 9.81 -3.58 11.57
N PRO A 57 10.99 -4.01 11.10
CA PRO A 57 11.99 -3.09 10.58
C PRO A 57 11.31 -2.31 9.46
N ALA A 58 10.96 -1.05 9.73
CA ALA A 58 10.44 -0.17 8.71
C ALA A 58 11.52 -0.13 7.62
N PRO A 59 11.18 -0.43 6.35
CA PRO A 59 12.11 -0.16 5.26
C PRO A 59 12.53 1.31 5.38
N PRO A 60 13.82 1.65 5.18
CA PRO A 60 14.26 3.04 5.25
C PRO A 60 13.34 3.87 4.36
N LEU A 61 12.64 4.84 4.96
CA LEU A 61 11.80 5.74 4.20
C LEU A 61 12.70 6.42 3.16
N PRO A 62 12.33 6.43 1.87
CA PRO A 62 13.11 7.11 0.86
C PRO A 62 13.28 8.57 1.28
N SER A 63 14.53 9.04 1.20
CA SER A 63 14.87 10.43 1.50
C SER A 63 14.12 11.32 0.50
N PRO A 64 13.82 12.59 0.83
CA PRO A 64 13.21 13.51 -0.14
C PRO A 64 14.05 13.69 -1.42
N GLN A 65 15.35 13.36 -1.38
CA GLN A 65 16.26 13.36 -2.54
C GLN A 65 15.98 12.19 -3.51
N ASP A 66 15.62 11.01 -3.01
CA ASP A 66 15.31 9.84 -3.82
C ASP A 66 13.98 10.01 -4.58
N SER A 67 13.09 10.86 -4.05
CA SER A 67 11.81 11.21 -4.67
C SER A 67 11.97 12.02 -5.96
N ALA A 68 13.04 12.82 -6.07
CA ALA A 68 13.35 13.58 -7.28
C ALA A 68 13.83 12.65 -8.40
N PHE A 69 14.66 11.66 -8.07
CA PHE A 69 15.18 10.68 -9.02
C PHE A 69 14.08 9.78 -9.59
N LEU A 70 13.10 9.41 -8.76
CA LEU A 70 11.90 8.67 -9.20
C LEU A 70 10.98 9.51 -10.09
N ASN A 71 10.98 10.84 -9.95
CA ASN A 71 10.18 11.74 -10.77
C ASN A 71 10.73 11.89 -12.19
N ASP A 72 12.05 11.98 -12.34
CA ASP A 72 12.73 11.98 -13.65
C ASP A 72 12.53 10.65 -14.41
N ALA A 73 12.38 9.54 -13.68
CA ALA A 73 12.09 8.24 -14.26
C ALA A 73 10.66 8.12 -14.85
N ASP A 74 9.74 9.01 -14.47
CA ASP A 74 8.37 9.12 -15.01
C ASP A 74 8.29 10.03 -16.25
N MET A 75 9.42 10.47 -16.81
CA MET A 75 9.44 11.17 -18.10
C MET A 75 8.98 10.22 -19.22
N VAL A 76 7.72 10.34 -19.62
CA VAL A 76 7.09 9.55 -20.67
C VAL A 76 7.67 9.90 -22.05
N MET A 77 8.45 9.01 -22.64
CA MET A 77 8.77 9.03 -24.07
C MET A 77 7.50 8.68 -24.86
N SER A 78 6.84 9.69 -25.45
CA SER A 78 5.71 9.44 -26.35
C SER A 78 6.23 8.86 -27.66
N PHE A 79 6.02 7.56 -27.89
CA PHE A 79 6.27 6.97 -29.20
C PHE A 79 5.21 7.46 -30.19
N VAL A 80 5.64 8.18 -31.22
CA VAL A 80 4.78 8.55 -32.35
C VAL A 80 4.44 7.27 -33.10
N ASN A 81 3.15 7.00 -33.28
CA ASN A 81 2.68 5.83 -34.02
C ASN A 81 2.97 6.04 -35.51
N LEU A 82 3.97 5.35 -36.05
CA LEU A 82 4.33 5.41 -37.47
C LEU A 82 3.70 4.20 -38.17
N GLY A 83 2.42 4.28 -38.53
CA GLY A 83 1.75 3.21 -39.29
C GLY A 83 0.23 3.28 -39.31
N GLU A 84 -0.28 3.63 -40.49
CA GLU A 84 -1.67 3.63 -41.02
C GLU A 84 -2.57 4.84 -40.69
#